data_AF-A3RDV9-F1
#
_entry.id   AF-A3RDV9-F1
#
_cell.length_a   1.000
_cell.length_b   1.000
_cell.length_c   1.000
_cell.angle_alpha   90.00
_cell.angle_beta   90.00
_cell.angle_gamma   90.00
#
_symmetry.space_group_name_H-M   'P 1'
#
loop_
_entity.id
_entity.type
_entity.pdbx_description
1 polymer ?
#
loop_
_entity_poly.entity_id
_entity_poly.type
_entity_poly.pdbx_seq_one_letter_code
_entity_poly.pdbx_strand_id
1 'polypeptide(L)' 'ADVWLMLDRECDEASRARLQRHLDECGSCLEAYGIEEKVKGLVNRKCGGEHAPESLRQRLSIELRRTILITNTEPDA' A
#
# COMPACT_ATOMS: atom_id res chain seq x y z
N ALA A 1 -6.87 12.05 13.57
CA ALA A 1 -7.34 10.65 13.57
C ALA A 1 -6.66 9.92 12.41
N ASP A 2 -5.33 9.97 12.36
CA ASP A 2 -4.60 9.85 11.08
C ASP A 2 -3.95 8.47 10.92
N VAL A 3 -3.81 7.72 12.02
CA VAL A 3 -3.30 6.35 12.04
C VAL A 3 -4.19 5.42 11.21
N TRP A 4 -5.51 5.62 11.23
CA TRP A 4 -6.46 4.83 10.45
C TRP A 4 -6.25 4.96 8.95
N LEU A 5 -6.15 6.20 8.46
CA LEU A 5 -5.83 6.49 7.05
C LEU A 5 -4.48 5.88 6.65
N MET A 6 -3.51 5.86 7.56
CA MET A 6 -2.23 5.21 7.33
C MET A 6 -2.37 3.68 7.21
N LEU A 7 -3.08 3.05 8.14
CA LEU A 7 -3.32 1.60 8.13
C LEU A 7 -4.15 1.14 6.91
N ASP A 8 -5.05 1.98 6.41
CA ASP A 8 -5.86 1.72 5.22
C ASP A 8 -5.17 2.14 3.91
N ARG A 9 -3.94 2.67 4.00
CA ARG A 9 -3.13 3.18 2.88
C ARG A 9 -3.78 4.36 2.13
N GLU A 10 -4.64 5.10 2.81
CA GLU A 10 -5.35 6.28 2.31
C GLU A 10 -4.67 7.62 2.66
N CYS A 11 -3.43 7.58 3.17
CA CYS A 11 -2.63 8.78 3.43
C CYS A 11 -1.51 8.98 2.39
N ASP A 12 -1.06 10.22 2.26
CA ASP A 12 0.12 10.58 1.48
C ASP A 12 1.42 10.06 2.12
N GLU A 13 2.49 10.02 1.34
CA GLU A 13 3.78 9.45 1.75
C GLU A 13 4.41 10.20 2.93
N ALA A 14 4.26 11.53 3.01
CA ALA A 14 4.84 12.30 4.10
C ALA A 14 4.12 12.02 5.43
N SER A 15 2.78 11.94 5.39
CA SER A 15 1.96 11.54 6.53
C SER A 15 2.28 10.12 6.99
N ARG A 16 2.44 9.18 6.05
CA ARG A 16 2.85 7.81 6.34
C ARG A 16 4.19 7.75 7.07
N ALA A 17 5.23 8.38 6.52
CA ALA A 17 6.56 8.38 7.10
C ALA A 17 6.58 8.98 8.52
N ARG A 18 5.85 10.08 8.73
CA ARG A 18 5.71 10.71 10.05
C ARG A 18 5.05 9.79 11.07
N LEU A 19 3.94 9.14 10.70
CA LEU A 19 3.19 8.26 11.60
C LEU A 19 3.96 6.96 11.88
N GLN A 20 4.65 6.41 10.88
CA GLN A 20 5.49 5.24 11.07
C GLN A 20 6.59 5.50 12.09
N ARG A 21 7.34 6.60 11.92
CA ARG A 21 8.38 7.01 12.88
C ARG A 21 7.81 7.15 14.30
N HIS A 22 6.63 7.74 14.43
CA HIS A 22 5.99 7.88 15.74
C HIS A 22 5.64 6.53 16.37
N LEU A 23 5.13 5.56 15.59
CA LEU A 23 4.84 4.21 16.10
C LEU A 23 6.11 3.46 16.50
N ASP A 24 7.20 3.66 15.77
CA ASP A 24 8.49 3.03 16.07
C ASP A 24 9.13 3.60 17.35
N GLU A 25 8.90 4.88 17.64
CA GLU A 25 9.47 5.60 18.81
C GLU A 25 8.55 5.60 20.05
N CYS A 26 7.26 5.30 19.90
CA CYS A 26 6.25 5.42 20.96
C CYS A 26 5.58 4.08 21.30
N GLY A 27 6.03 3.44 22.38
CA GLY A 27 5.52 2.13 22.82
C GLY A 27 4.02 2.11 23.14
N SER A 28 3.46 3.18 23.70
CA SER A 28 2.02 3.24 24.02
C SER A 28 1.14 3.29 22.76
N CYS A 29 1.61 3.95 21.70
CA CYS A 29 0.93 3.96 20.41
C CYS A 29 1.07 2.61 19.69
N LEU A 30 2.22 1.95 19.82
CA LEU A 30 2.42 0.59 19.32
C LEU A 30 1.50 -0.41 20.02
N GLU A 31 1.31 -0.31 21.34
CA GLU A 31 0.36 -1.14 22.08
C GLU A 31 -1.08 -0.89 21.64
N ALA A 32 -1.45 0.38 21.41
CA ALA A 32 -2.80 0.74 21.00
C ALA A 32 -3.16 0.25 19.58
N TYR A 33 -2.23 0.32 18.62
CA TYR A 33 -2.54 0.10 17.19
C TYR A 33 -1.82 -1.10 16.55
N GLY A 34 -0.81 -1.68 17.19
CA GLY A 34 -0.01 -2.76 16.61
C GLY A 34 -0.78 -4.08 16.45
N ILE A 35 -1.77 -4.35 17.29
CA ILE A 35 -2.66 -5.52 17.12
C ILE A 35 -3.55 -5.32 15.89
N GLU A 36 -4.06 -4.11 15.72
CA GLU A 36 -4.97 -3.79 14.64
C GLU A 36 -4.32 -3.94 13.26
N GLU A 37 -3.09 -3.44 13.09
CA GLU A 37 -2.31 -3.66 11.88
C GLU A 37 -2.19 -5.17 11.56
N LYS A 38 -1.84 -5.97 12.56
CA LYS A 38 -1.69 -7.43 12.41
C LYS A 38 -3.00 -8.11 12.06
N VAL A 39 -4.11 -7.68 12.66
CA VAL A 39 -5.45 -8.22 12.38
C VAL A 39 -5.88 -7.85 10.97
N LYS A 40 -5.74 -6.58 10.54
CA LYS A 40 -6.01 -6.16 9.15
C LYS A 40 -5.19 -6.99 8.15
N GLY A 41 -3.90 -7.20 8.43
CA GLY A 41 -3.03 -8.05 7.61
C GLY A 41 -3.43 -9.53 7.61
N LEU A 42 -3.97 -10.06 8.71
CA LEU A 42 -4.49 -11.43 8.77
C LEU A 42 -5.78 -11.58 7.96
N VAL A 43 -6.73 -10.66 8.16
CA VAL A 43 -8.02 -10.63 7.45
C VAL A 43 -7.79 -10.48 5.95
N ASN A 44 -6.92 -9.59 5.51
CA ASN A 44 -6.61 -9.45 4.09
C ASN A 44 -6.06 -10.76 3.47
N ARG A 45 -5.21 -11.49 4.20
CA ARG A 45 -4.66 -12.76 3.70
C ARG A 45 -5.63 -13.94 3.73
N LYS A 46 -6.55 -13.97 4.69
CA LYS A 46 -7.45 -15.12 4.91
C LYS A 46 -8.85 -14.91 4.36
N CYS A 47 -9.27 -13.66 4.24
CA CYS A 47 -10.63 -13.24 3.90
C CYS A 47 -10.65 -12.16 2.80
N GLY A 48 -9.54 -11.94 2.09
CA GLY A 48 -9.37 -10.89 1.08
C GLY A 48 -10.24 -10.97 -0.18
N GLY A 49 -11.25 -11.85 -0.19
CA GLY A 49 -12.26 -11.95 -1.25
C GLY A 49 -11.78 -12.70 -2.50
N GLU A 50 -12.50 -12.47 -3.60
CA GLU A 50 -12.20 -13.07 -4.90
C GLU A 50 -10.96 -12.40 -5.52
N HIS A 51 -10.01 -13.22 -5.96
CA HIS A 51 -8.86 -12.71 -6.69
C HIS A 51 -9.30 -12.12 -8.04
N ALA A 52 -8.71 -10.98 -8.40
CA ALA A 52 -8.92 -10.38 -9.71
C ALA A 52 -8.68 -11.42 -10.82
N PRO A 53 -9.56 -11.48 -11.85
CA PRO A 53 -9.49 -12.48 -12.89
C PRO A 53 -8.17 -12.40 -13.67
N GLU A 54 -7.64 -13.55 -14.07
CA GLU A 54 -6.32 -13.64 -14.73
C GLU A 54 -6.26 -12.81 -16.02
N SER A 55 -7.36 -12.72 -16.76
CA SER A 55 -7.47 -11.89 -17.97
C SER A 55 -7.21 -10.40 -17.70
N LEU A 56 -7.66 -9.88 -16.55
CA LEU A 56 -7.39 -8.51 -16.14
C LEU A 56 -5.91 -8.32 -15.81
N ARG A 57 -5.33 -9.28 -15.08
CA ARG A 57 -3.90 -9.25 -14.70
C ARG A 57 -2.98 -9.29 -15.92
N GLN A 58 -3.30 -10.12 -16.90
CA GLN A 58 -2.56 -10.20 -18.17
C GLN A 58 -2.63 -8.88 -18.94
N ARG A 59 -3.83 -8.32 -19.10
CA ARG A 59 -4.01 -7.00 -19.75
C ARG A 59 -3.20 -5.90 -19.07
N LEU A 60 -3.31 -5.79 -17.75
CA LEU A 60 -2.56 -4.78 -16.98
C LEU A 60 -1.05 -4.97 -17.12
N SER A 61 -0.56 -6.20 -17.09
CA SER A 61 0.88 -6.49 -17.24
C SER A 61 1.41 -6.07 -18.61
N ILE A 62 0.63 -6.24 -19.67
CA ILE A 62 0.98 -5.78 -21.03
C ILE A 62 0.99 -4.26 -21.09
N GLU A 63 -0.06 -3.61 -20.60
CA GLU A 63 -0.16 -2.14 -20.63
C GLU A 63 0.93 -1.47 -19.80
N LEU A 64 1.21 -1.95 -18.59
CA LEU A 64 2.29 -1.43 -17.75
C LEU A 64 3.65 -1.52 -18.45
N ARG A 65 3.95 -2.64 -19.12
CA ARG A 65 5.20 -2.79 -19.88
C ARG A 65 5.26 -1.83 -21.08
N ARG A 66 4.14 -1.61 -21.77
CA ARG A 66 4.06 -0.64 -22.88
C ARG A 66 4.33 0.79 -22.38
N THR A 67 3.70 1.19 -21.28
CA THR A 67 3.88 2.53 -20.70
C THR A 67 5.33 2.76 -20.27
N ILE A 68 5.98 1.77 -19.62
CA ILE A 68 7.38 1.90 -19.19
C ILE A 68 8.33 2.05 -20.40
N LEU A 69 8.04 1.41 -21.53
CA LEU A 69 8.85 1.62 -22.74
C LEU A 69 8.71 3.05 -23.24
N ILE A 70 7.49 3.59 -23.28
CA ILE A 70 7.23 4.95 -23.78
C ILE A 70 7.97 6.00 -22.95
N THR A 71 7.90 5.90 -21.61
CA THR A 71 8.59 6.85 -20.71
C THR A 71 10.11 6.76 -20.77
N ASN A 72 10.68 5.61 -21.11
CA ASN A 72 12.14 5.48 -21.33
C ASN A 72 12.56 5.91 -22.75
N THR A 73 11.60 6.14 -23.65
CA THR A 73 11.82 6.56 -25.04
C THR A 73 11.32 7.96 -25.31
N GLU A 74 11.01 8.77 -24.29
CA GLU A 74 11.10 10.21 -24.45
C GLU A 74 12.60 10.49 -24.62
N PRO A 75 13.11 10.79 -25.83
CA PRO A 75 14.48 11.28 -25.94
C PRO A 75 14.49 12.57 -25.13
N ASP A 76 15.41 12.67 -24.17
CA ASP A 76 15.82 13.95 -23.59
C ASP A 76 15.98 14.95 -24.76
N ALA A 77 15.00 15.83 -24.89
CA ALA A 77 14.96 16.94 -25.83
C ALA A 77 14.93 18.23 -25.03
#